data_AF-A0A9W6EXR5-F1
#
_entry.id   AF-A0A9W6EXR5-F1
#
_cell.length_a   1.000
_cell.length_b   1.000
_cell.length_c   1.000
_cell.angle_alpha   90.00
_cell.angle_beta   90.00
_cell.angle_gamma   90.00
#
_symmetry.space_group_name_H-M   'P 1'
#
loop_
_entity.id
_entity.type
_entity.pdbx_description
1 polymer ?
#
loop_
_entity_poly.entity_id
_entity_poly.type
_entity_poly.pdbx_seq_one_letter_code
_entity_poly.pdbx_strand_id
1 'polypeptide(L)'
;MKEDQSPVWQLDLVELLASLIPHNEVACALRLVSKATAAHFRTPEYITVRMSQLVPHHAFVRRWGDARALRRLTWRQRRKLLKLTARSGSLVNLEALLAFEEYCPLLPFILEAAAGAGQLAICQALRERGCPFRGEALDKAAGGGHRATCEWLLACGCPWSRYAPGCAAAGGHAELADWLMISRHRQPEDDDDDEDDVCNLIRGAAKGCDMEAMQRLFSMWVKGGQEEEGNEEEEGGEGDEEAEPRQRRTLSRSDEKSILGAAVRSLTSDWQAKVEYLEARGFKKQLEVWIAANLVGCADWAARLEWLRQRGYLMADADLVNAMAKHAAYSGNAAALATLLQQALPGHTVQAVLENAAEAGHVHILDLLAAQGVLPPNDGGDNGGLFRAFKVAVREGHVAAADWLAQALGPEALGQRIAEVTEYDNVTLELLIMLHGRGWPLCEEMFSYAAASGSKEALEWLAEHGCPMPTDGGPYTEPACKGDLSTLNFLRRLGCPVSDSTHLFRGILYGYHLYGCGPRPIGLAWLLENGFRVDLEHVGYIDELEPEVLDWLRDDHQRRQMSSGSCGAAAPDAAAAAPDAAAAEQQRQQQDVVAGVS
;
A
#
# COMPACT_ATOMS: atom_id res chain seq x y z
N MET A 1 12.32 39.03 41.35
CA MET A 1 12.85 37.66 41.21
C MET A 1 12.23 36.80 42.31
N LYS A 2 11.17 36.05 42.00
CA LYS A 2 10.78 34.90 42.80
C LYS A 2 11.33 33.69 42.05
N GLU A 3 12.29 33.01 42.67
CA GLU A 3 12.80 31.73 42.20
C GLU A 3 11.63 30.75 42.10
N ASP A 4 11.33 30.34 40.88
CA ASP A 4 10.36 29.30 40.58
C ASP A 4 10.99 27.96 40.96
N GLN A 5 10.77 27.53 42.21
CA GLN A 5 11.16 26.20 42.71
C GLN A 5 10.20 25.13 42.15
N SER A 6 10.17 24.99 40.82
CA SER A 6 9.61 23.81 40.17
C SER A 6 10.48 22.59 40.56
N PRO A 7 9.89 21.41 40.87
CA PRO A 7 10.67 20.25 41.27
C PRO A 7 11.57 19.86 40.09
N VAL A 8 12.86 20.12 40.24
CA VAL A 8 13.88 19.66 39.28
C VAL A 8 13.88 18.15 39.41
N TRP A 9 13.17 17.47 38.51
CA TRP A 9 13.29 16.04 38.34
C TRP A 9 14.77 15.73 38.20
N GLN A 10 15.33 14.90 39.09
CA GLN A 10 16.70 14.43 38.92
C GLN A 10 16.78 13.76 37.54
N LEU A 11 17.65 14.29 36.66
CA LEU A 11 17.71 13.83 35.27
C LEU A 11 17.97 12.32 35.18
N ASP A 12 18.77 11.78 36.08
CA ASP A 12 19.04 10.34 36.20
C ASP A 12 17.75 9.51 36.41
N LEU A 13 16.79 10.03 37.18
CA LEU A 13 15.50 9.37 37.39
C LEU A 13 14.63 9.41 36.13
N VAL A 14 14.70 10.53 35.39
CA VAL A 14 13.93 10.72 34.16
C VAL A 14 14.46 9.85 33.03
N GLU A 15 15.77 9.69 32.92
CA GLU A 15 16.42 8.76 31.99
C GLU A 15 16.04 7.30 32.32
N LEU A 16 16.07 6.94 33.61
CA LEU A 16 15.64 5.61 34.05
C LEU A 16 14.17 5.35 33.71
N LEU A 17 13.27 6.31 33.98
CA LEU A 17 11.86 6.21 33.60
C LEU A 17 11.68 6.08 32.09
N ALA A 18 12.43 6.85 31.28
CA ALA A 18 12.38 6.77 29.82
C ALA A 18 12.80 5.38 29.31
N SER A 19 13.76 4.72 29.95
CA SER A 19 14.18 3.36 29.61
C SER A 19 13.12 2.28 29.92
N LEU A 20 12.18 2.57 30.83
CA LEU A 20 11.20 1.61 31.34
C LEU A 20 9.83 1.73 30.68
N ILE A 21 9.56 2.83 29.97
CA ILE A 21 8.27 3.08 29.31
C ILE A 21 8.38 2.99 27.78
N PRO A 22 7.28 2.65 27.08
CA PRO A 22 7.28 2.60 25.62
C PRO A 22 7.72 3.93 24.97
N HIS A 23 8.43 3.86 23.83
CA HIS A 23 8.92 5.05 23.12
C HIS A 23 7.83 6.12 22.87
N ASN A 24 6.62 5.69 22.49
CA ASN A 24 5.52 6.61 22.25
C ASN A 24 5.03 7.30 23.54
N GLU A 25 5.13 6.65 24.71
CA GLU A 25 4.83 7.27 26.01
C GLU A 25 5.90 8.32 26.37
N VAL A 26 7.18 8.06 26.05
CA VAL A 26 8.23 9.07 26.20
C VAL A 26 7.92 10.30 25.35
N ALA A 27 7.61 10.09 24.07
CA ALA A 27 7.40 11.16 23.10
C ALA A 27 6.13 12.00 23.39
N CYS A 28 5.05 11.34 23.83
CA CYS A 28 3.73 11.95 24.00
C CYS A 28 3.45 12.42 25.43
N ALA A 29 4.06 11.83 26.45
CA ALA A 29 3.81 12.16 27.85
C ALA A 29 5.07 12.70 28.54
N LEU A 30 6.11 11.88 28.73
CA LEU A 30 7.29 12.24 29.55
C LEU A 30 8.01 13.50 29.06
N ARG A 31 8.17 13.63 27.74
CA ARG A 31 8.77 14.80 27.10
C ARG A 31 7.94 16.07 27.29
N LEU A 32 6.61 15.94 27.46
CA LEU A 32 5.69 17.08 27.61
C LEU A 32 5.50 17.52 29.07
N VAL A 33 6.09 16.83 30.04
CA VAL A 33 5.97 17.16 31.47
C VAL A 33 6.57 18.53 31.82
N SER A 34 7.73 18.88 31.24
CA SER A 34 8.39 20.17 31.51
C SER A 34 9.30 20.62 30.36
N LYS A 35 9.72 21.89 30.38
CA LYS A 35 10.73 22.41 29.43
C LYS A 35 12.08 21.68 29.56
N ALA A 36 12.44 21.24 30.77
CA ALA A 36 13.69 20.52 31.02
C ALA A 36 13.68 19.13 30.38
N THR A 37 12.59 18.36 30.55
CA THR A 37 12.44 17.05 29.92
C THR A 37 12.30 17.17 28.40
N ALA A 38 11.61 18.20 27.90
CA ALA A 38 11.56 18.51 26.47
C ALA A 38 12.92 18.89 25.88
N ALA A 39 13.81 19.49 26.69
CA ALA A 39 15.17 19.84 26.26
C ALA A 39 16.11 18.63 26.25
N HIS A 40 15.92 17.73 27.21
CA HIS A 40 16.71 16.53 27.37
C HIS A 40 16.39 15.48 26.28
N PHE A 41 15.11 15.27 25.97
CA PHE A 41 14.65 14.31 24.96
C PHE A 41 14.37 14.95 23.60
N ARG A 42 15.40 15.54 22.97
CA ARG A 42 15.29 16.21 21.66
C ARG A 42 15.67 15.37 20.44
N THR A 43 16.32 14.24 20.64
CA THR A 43 16.76 13.40 19.52
C THR A 43 15.56 12.81 18.78
N PRO A 44 15.68 12.51 17.47
CA PRO A 44 14.63 11.90 16.66
C PRO A 44 13.97 10.68 17.30
N GLU A 45 14.75 9.89 18.04
CA GLU A 45 14.29 8.72 18.77
C GLU A 45 13.17 9.01 19.80
N TYR A 46 13.25 10.16 20.49
CA TYR A 46 12.30 10.52 21.55
C TYR A 46 11.23 11.53 21.11
N ILE A 47 11.30 12.03 19.87
CA ILE A 47 10.28 12.93 19.30
C ILE A 47 9.39 12.25 18.25
N THR A 48 9.86 11.14 17.67
CA THR A 48 9.15 10.44 16.59
C THR A 48 8.16 9.43 17.16
N VAL A 49 6.87 9.64 16.90
CA VAL A 49 5.80 8.70 17.27
C VAL A 49 5.69 7.59 16.22
N ARG A 50 5.83 6.33 16.64
CA ARG A 50 5.69 5.15 15.79
C ARG A 50 4.26 4.62 15.88
N MET A 51 3.44 4.92 14.87
CA MET A 51 2.00 4.56 14.87
C MET A 51 1.72 3.04 14.85
N SER A 52 2.70 2.21 14.46
CA SER A 52 2.60 0.75 14.56
C SER A 52 2.77 0.20 15.97
N GLN A 53 3.17 1.04 16.93
CA GLN A 53 3.26 0.72 18.35
C GLN A 53 2.13 1.43 19.09
N LEU A 54 1.82 0.98 20.32
CA LEU A 54 0.79 1.60 21.13
C LEU A 54 1.06 3.10 21.29
N VAL A 55 0.08 3.92 20.90
CA VAL A 55 0.09 5.38 21.08
C VAL A 55 -0.87 5.70 22.23
N PRO A 56 -0.48 6.54 23.20
CA PRO A 56 -1.36 6.90 24.31
C PRO A 56 -2.64 7.55 23.79
N HIS A 57 -3.80 7.09 24.28
CA HIS A 57 -5.09 7.46 23.69
C HIS A 57 -5.33 8.96 23.63
N HIS A 58 -5.00 9.69 24.70
CA HIS A 58 -5.14 11.14 24.75
C HIS A 58 -4.32 11.86 23.67
N ALA A 59 -3.10 11.39 23.40
CA ALA A 59 -2.21 11.99 22.40
C ALA A 59 -2.67 11.65 20.98
N PHE A 60 -3.18 10.44 20.78
CA PHE A 60 -3.78 10.00 19.53
C PHE A 60 -5.01 10.84 19.18
N VAL A 61 -5.97 10.95 20.10
CA VAL A 61 -7.20 11.75 19.91
C VAL A 61 -6.88 13.22 19.74
N ARG A 62 -5.87 13.77 20.42
CA ARG A 62 -5.43 15.15 20.18
C ARG A 62 -5.00 15.39 18.73
N ARG A 63 -4.43 14.38 18.06
CA ARG A 63 -3.96 14.49 16.68
C ARG A 63 -5.01 14.08 15.64
N TRP A 64 -5.80 13.05 15.92
CA TRP A 64 -6.68 12.39 14.95
C TRP A 64 -8.16 12.39 15.32
N GLY A 65 -8.52 12.89 16.52
CA GLY A 65 -9.90 12.96 16.99
C GLY A 65 -10.71 14.14 16.45
N ASP A 66 -10.13 14.95 15.55
CA ASP A 66 -10.82 16.00 14.81
C ASP A 66 -10.88 15.61 13.33
N ALA A 67 -12.07 15.64 12.74
CA ALA A 67 -12.28 15.40 11.32
C ALA A 67 -11.38 16.30 10.44
N ARG A 68 -11.04 17.52 10.90
CA ARG A 68 -10.10 18.41 10.20
C ARG A 68 -8.73 17.78 9.96
N ALA A 69 -8.24 16.97 10.90
CA ALA A 69 -6.97 16.27 10.73
C ALA A 69 -7.05 15.18 9.65
N LEU A 70 -8.19 14.49 9.56
CA LEU A 70 -8.43 13.44 8.55
C LEU A 70 -8.69 14.02 7.15
N ARG A 71 -9.26 15.23 7.07
CA ARG A 71 -9.50 15.96 5.81
C ARG A 71 -8.22 16.25 5.02
N ARG A 72 -7.10 16.44 5.72
CA ARG A 72 -5.79 16.70 5.12
C ARG A 72 -5.19 15.46 4.47
N LEU A 73 -5.52 14.29 5.02
CA LEU A 73 -4.95 13.03 4.59
C LEU A 73 -5.57 12.59 3.27
N THR A 74 -4.74 12.06 2.38
CA THR A 74 -5.21 11.33 1.19
C THR A 74 -5.85 10.00 1.61
N TRP A 75 -6.64 9.40 0.72
CA TRP A 75 -7.19 8.06 0.93
C TRP A 75 -6.10 7.02 1.26
N ARG A 76 -4.97 7.01 0.53
CA ARG A 76 -3.84 6.10 0.81
C ARG A 76 -3.27 6.33 2.22
N GLN A 77 -3.15 7.59 2.66
CA GLN A 77 -2.68 7.95 4.00
C GLN A 77 -3.65 7.53 5.10
N ARG A 78 -4.97 7.73 4.93
CA ARG A 78 -6.01 7.26 5.87
C ARG A 78 -5.98 5.74 6.03
N ARG A 79 -5.89 5.00 4.92
CA ARG A 79 -5.72 3.53 4.94
C ARG A 79 -4.46 3.11 5.69
N LYS A 80 -3.33 3.79 5.46
CA LYS A 80 -2.08 3.53 6.18
C LYS A 80 -2.21 3.81 7.67
N LEU A 81 -2.87 4.90 8.07
CA LEU A 81 -3.17 5.22 9.47
C LEU A 81 -4.01 4.13 10.14
N LEU A 82 -5.08 3.67 9.48
CA LEU A 82 -5.92 2.56 9.97
C LEU A 82 -5.12 1.27 10.13
N LYS A 83 -4.32 0.89 9.12
CA LYS A 83 -3.44 -0.29 9.17
C LYS A 83 -2.46 -0.23 10.34
N LEU A 84 -1.80 0.91 10.53
CA LEU A 84 -0.82 1.09 11.61
C LEU A 84 -1.50 1.05 12.99
N THR A 85 -2.65 1.69 13.13
CA THR A 85 -3.43 1.69 14.38
C THR A 85 -3.94 0.30 14.72
N ALA A 86 -4.46 -0.45 13.75
CA ALA A 86 -4.87 -1.85 13.94
C ALA A 86 -3.70 -2.77 14.34
N ARG A 87 -2.51 -2.56 13.74
CA ARG A 87 -1.29 -3.29 14.11
C ARG A 87 -0.81 -3.00 15.53
N SER A 88 -1.08 -1.79 16.03
CA SER A 88 -0.60 -1.35 17.35
C SER A 88 -1.22 -2.12 18.53
N GLY A 89 -2.40 -2.72 18.34
CA GLY A 89 -3.15 -3.34 19.44
C GLY A 89 -4.06 -2.38 20.23
N SER A 90 -4.08 -1.08 19.88
CA SER A 90 -4.97 -0.12 20.55
C SER A 90 -6.38 -0.13 19.95
N LEU A 91 -7.27 -0.93 20.53
CA LEU A 91 -8.69 -0.96 20.13
C LEU A 91 -9.33 0.42 20.27
N VAL A 92 -9.10 1.13 21.37
CA VAL A 92 -9.71 2.44 21.64
C VAL A 92 -9.30 3.50 20.60
N ASN A 93 -8.05 3.49 20.13
CA ASN A 93 -7.61 4.41 19.07
C ASN A 93 -8.20 4.02 17.71
N LEU A 94 -8.32 2.71 17.44
CA LEU A 94 -8.96 2.24 16.22
C LEU A 94 -10.44 2.63 16.20
N GLU A 95 -11.14 2.50 17.32
CA GLU A 95 -12.54 2.92 17.47
C GLU A 95 -12.72 4.42 17.29
N ALA A 96 -11.79 5.23 17.82
CA ALA A 96 -11.80 6.68 17.60
C ALA A 96 -11.67 7.05 16.11
N LEU A 97 -10.95 6.26 15.30
CA LEU A 97 -10.90 6.47 13.85
C LEU A 97 -12.17 5.97 13.16
N LEU A 98 -12.66 4.78 13.51
CA LEU A 98 -13.84 4.16 12.90
C LEU A 98 -15.12 4.95 13.20
N ALA A 99 -15.14 5.77 14.26
CA ALA A 99 -16.21 6.72 14.52
C ALA A 99 -16.39 7.76 13.40
N PHE A 100 -15.36 8.01 12.58
CA PHE A 100 -15.44 8.83 11.39
C PHE A 100 -15.68 7.95 10.15
N GLU A 101 -16.86 7.31 10.07
CA GLU A 101 -17.22 6.39 8.97
C GLU A 101 -16.98 6.99 7.58
N GLU A 102 -17.25 8.29 7.43
CA GLU A 102 -17.03 9.05 6.19
C GLU A 102 -15.56 9.04 5.74
N TYR A 103 -14.60 8.97 6.67
CA TYR A 103 -13.16 9.05 6.38
C TYR A 103 -12.45 7.71 6.52
N CYS A 104 -13.01 6.80 7.32
CA CYS A 104 -12.37 5.58 7.77
C CYS A 104 -13.38 4.41 7.74
N PRO A 105 -13.80 3.95 6.55
CA PRO A 105 -14.74 2.84 6.44
C PRO A 105 -14.12 1.53 6.94
N LEU A 106 -14.98 0.63 7.42
CA LEU A 106 -14.59 -0.72 7.83
C LEU A 106 -14.24 -1.54 6.59
N LEU A 107 -12.95 -1.84 6.42
CA LEU A 107 -12.40 -2.54 5.26
C LEU A 107 -11.60 -3.78 5.68
N PRO A 108 -11.63 -4.88 4.89
CA PRO A 108 -10.97 -6.14 5.24
C PRO A 108 -9.46 -6.02 5.53
N PHE A 109 -8.77 -5.09 4.86
CA PHE A 109 -7.34 -4.86 5.10
C PHE A 109 -7.00 -4.45 6.54
N ILE A 110 -7.95 -3.89 7.30
CA ILE A 110 -7.75 -3.50 8.70
C ILE A 110 -7.59 -4.76 9.54
N LEU A 111 -8.44 -5.75 9.29
CA LEU A 111 -8.39 -7.07 9.93
C LEU A 111 -7.12 -7.82 9.52
N GLU A 112 -6.77 -7.83 8.23
CA GLU A 112 -5.51 -8.42 7.74
C GLU A 112 -4.28 -7.83 8.46
N ALA A 113 -4.27 -6.51 8.66
CA ALA A 113 -3.17 -5.81 9.32
C ALA A 113 -3.08 -6.17 10.82
N ALA A 114 -4.22 -6.23 11.52
CA ALA A 114 -4.31 -6.69 12.91
C ALA A 114 -3.89 -8.16 13.04
N ALA A 115 -4.33 -9.01 12.12
CA ALA A 115 -4.05 -10.44 12.08
C ALA A 115 -2.55 -10.70 11.92
N GLY A 116 -1.89 -10.01 10.97
CA GLY A 116 -0.43 -10.04 10.81
C GLY A 116 0.37 -9.30 11.86
N ALA A 117 -0.26 -8.83 12.94
CA ALA A 117 0.41 -8.36 14.15
C ALA A 117 -0.04 -9.15 15.40
N GLY A 118 -0.87 -10.18 15.23
CA GLY A 118 -1.34 -11.05 16.32
C GLY A 118 -2.33 -10.38 17.26
N GLN A 119 -2.97 -9.30 16.82
CA GLN A 119 -3.90 -8.51 17.63
C GLN A 119 -5.29 -9.15 17.63
N LEU A 120 -5.40 -10.35 18.22
CA LEU A 120 -6.62 -11.17 18.21
C LEU A 120 -7.86 -10.42 18.73
N ALA A 121 -7.71 -9.62 19.79
CA ALA A 121 -8.81 -8.82 20.34
C ALA A 121 -9.35 -7.78 19.33
N ILE A 122 -8.46 -7.18 18.52
CA ILE A 122 -8.88 -6.28 17.44
C ILE A 122 -9.56 -7.07 16.33
N CYS A 123 -9.03 -8.22 15.93
CA CYS A 123 -9.67 -9.08 14.92
C CYS A 123 -11.09 -9.47 15.34
N GLN A 124 -11.30 -9.85 16.60
CA GLN A 124 -12.61 -10.16 17.18
C GLN A 124 -13.56 -8.96 17.14
N ALA A 125 -13.12 -7.79 17.63
CA ALA A 125 -13.93 -6.58 17.61
C ALA A 125 -14.29 -6.10 16.18
N LEU A 126 -13.38 -6.28 15.22
CA LEU A 126 -13.66 -5.97 13.81
C LEU A 126 -14.68 -6.94 13.22
N ARG A 127 -14.63 -8.22 13.61
CA ARG A 127 -15.58 -9.24 13.16
C ARG A 127 -16.98 -9.00 13.71
N GLU A 128 -17.11 -8.60 14.97
CA GLU A 128 -18.39 -8.21 15.58
C GLU A 128 -19.03 -7.01 14.85
N ARG A 129 -18.21 -6.12 14.28
CA ARG A 129 -18.67 -5.01 13.43
C ARG A 129 -19.02 -5.40 11.99
N GLY A 130 -18.95 -6.69 11.65
CA GLY A 130 -19.29 -7.19 10.32
C GLY A 130 -18.17 -7.06 9.28
N CYS A 131 -16.91 -6.89 9.70
CA CYS A 131 -15.79 -6.92 8.76
C CYS A 131 -15.75 -8.27 8.01
N PRO A 132 -15.70 -8.28 6.66
CA PRO A 132 -15.64 -9.51 5.89
C PRO A 132 -14.28 -10.20 6.05
N PHE A 133 -14.27 -11.53 5.91
CA PHE A 133 -13.04 -12.30 5.79
C PHE A 133 -12.55 -12.32 4.35
N ARG A 134 -11.22 -12.34 4.19
CA ARG A 134 -10.55 -12.75 2.95
C ARG A 134 -9.36 -13.65 3.33
N GLY A 135 -8.94 -14.54 2.43
CA GLY A 135 -7.85 -15.50 2.68
C GLY A 135 -6.53 -14.83 3.08
N GLU A 136 -6.31 -13.59 2.65
CA GLU A 136 -5.12 -12.79 2.97
C GLU A 136 -4.97 -12.53 4.47
N ALA A 137 -6.05 -12.52 5.25
CA ALA A 137 -5.97 -12.37 6.70
C ALA A 137 -5.21 -13.56 7.34
N LEU A 138 -5.45 -14.77 6.83
CA LEU A 138 -4.75 -15.98 7.24
C LEU A 138 -3.28 -15.91 6.82
N ASP A 139 -2.98 -15.47 5.60
CA ASP A 139 -1.60 -15.30 5.11
C ASP A 139 -0.78 -14.37 6.00
N LYS A 140 -1.36 -13.22 6.37
CA LYS A 140 -0.69 -12.24 7.23
C LYS A 140 -0.49 -12.78 8.64
N ALA A 141 -1.49 -13.41 9.24
CA ALA A 141 -1.36 -14.03 10.56
C ALA A 141 -0.30 -15.13 10.58
N ALA A 142 -0.31 -15.98 9.55
CA ALA A 142 0.63 -17.06 9.36
C ALA A 142 2.07 -16.53 9.22
N GLY A 143 2.28 -15.53 8.35
CA GLY A 143 3.59 -14.89 8.17
C GLY A 143 4.12 -14.14 9.39
N GLY A 144 3.26 -13.75 10.34
CA GLY A 144 3.64 -13.20 11.64
C GLY A 144 3.81 -14.24 12.74
N GLY A 145 3.53 -15.53 12.47
CA GLY A 145 3.66 -16.61 13.44
C GLY A 145 2.55 -16.68 14.48
N HIS A 146 1.41 -16.02 14.23
CA HIS A 146 0.36 -15.84 15.23
C HIS A 146 -0.63 -17.00 15.23
N ARG A 147 -0.19 -18.17 15.71
CA ARG A 147 -0.98 -19.43 15.72
C ARG A 147 -2.40 -19.26 16.27
N ALA A 148 -2.57 -18.63 17.44
CA ALA A 148 -3.88 -18.41 18.05
C ALA A 148 -4.81 -17.55 17.17
N THR A 149 -4.24 -16.62 16.39
CA THR A 149 -5.01 -15.83 15.42
C THR A 149 -5.39 -16.67 14.20
N CYS A 150 -4.49 -17.52 13.69
CA CYS A 150 -4.82 -18.47 12.61
C CYS A 150 -5.93 -19.44 13.03
N GLU A 151 -5.84 -20.06 14.21
CA GLU A 151 -6.86 -20.96 14.76
C GLU A 151 -8.22 -20.25 14.85
N TRP A 152 -8.25 -19.03 15.38
CA TRP A 152 -9.47 -18.24 15.46
C TRP A 152 -10.05 -17.88 14.08
N LEU A 153 -9.20 -17.46 13.12
CA LEU A 153 -9.64 -17.13 11.76
C LEU A 153 -10.32 -18.32 11.09
N LEU A 154 -9.71 -19.51 11.16
CA LEU A 154 -10.27 -20.74 10.59
C LEU A 154 -11.57 -21.14 11.29
N ALA A 155 -11.62 -21.07 12.63
CA ALA A 155 -12.82 -21.37 13.39
C ALA A 155 -14.00 -20.42 13.07
N CYS A 156 -13.71 -19.17 12.67
CA CYS A 156 -14.72 -18.20 12.26
C CYS A 156 -15.13 -18.31 10.78
N GLY A 157 -14.60 -19.28 10.03
CA GLY A 157 -14.92 -19.48 8.62
C GLY A 157 -14.18 -18.53 7.68
N CYS A 158 -12.99 -18.05 8.04
CA CYS A 158 -12.09 -17.40 7.09
C CYS A 158 -11.73 -18.39 5.97
N PRO A 159 -11.84 -18.01 4.68
CA PRO A 159 -11.43 -18.87 3.58
C PRO A 159 -9.99 -19.34 3.75
N TRP A 160 -9.74 -20.61 3.43
CA TRP A 160 -8.39 -21.14 3.39
C TRP A 160 -7.58 -20.43 2.30
N SER A 161 -6.31 -20.17 2.56
CA SER A 161 -5.40 -19.60 1.57
C SER A 161 -4.22 -20.55 1.35
N ARG A 162 -3.98 -20.90 0.08
CA ARG A 162 -2.82 -21.72 -0.33
C ARG A 162 -1.48 -21.06 -0.06
N TYR A 163 -1.46 -19.73 0.15
CA TYR A 163 -0.25 -19.00 0.48
C TYR A 163 0.08 -19.03 1.97
N ALA A 164 -0.88 -19.33 2.85
CA ALA A 164 -0.70 -19.21 4.30
C ALA A 164 0.45 -20.08 4.85
N PRO A 165 0.59 -21.37 4.49
CA PRO A 165 1.72 -22.19 4.94
C PRO A 165 3.06 -21.62 4.46
N GLY A 166 3.13 -21.17 3.20
CA GLY A 166 4.31 -20.53 2.62
C GLY A 166 4.66 -19.22 3.30
N CYS A 167 3.67 -18.39 3.66
CA CYS A 167 3.88 -17.18 4.44
C CYS A 167 4.43 -17.50 5.83
N ALA A 168 3.87 -18.48 6.54
CA ALA A 168 4.40 -18.93 7.84
C ALA A 168 5.86 -19.38 7.75
N ALA A 169 6.18 -20.21 6.76
CA ALA A 169 7.56 -20.67 6.56
C ALA A 169 8.50 -19.51 6.15
N ALA A 170 8.04 -18.56 5.34
CA ALA A 170 8.80 -17.36 5.00
C ALA A 170 9.06 -16.43 6.20
N GLY A 171 8.19 -16.46 7.21
CA GLY A 171 8.39 -15.80 8.50
C GLY A 171 9.28 -16.58 9.48
N GLY A 172 9.74 -17.79 9.11
CA GLY A 172 10.52 -18.67 9.98
C GLY A 172 9.69 -19.51 10.95
N HIS A 173 8.37 -19.54 10.78
CA HIS A 173 7.44 -20.25 11.67
C HIS A 173 7.12 -21.66 11.14
N ALA A 174 8.14 -22.51 11.05
CA ALA A 174 8.05 -23.84 10.44
C ALA A 174 6.98 -24.75 11.07
N GLU A 175 6.82 -24.72 12.39
CA GLU A 175 5.80 -25.52 13.09
C GLU A 175 4.38 -25.05 12.78
N LEU A 176 4.18 -23.74 12.66
CA LEU A 176 2.89 -23.18 12.25
C LEU A 176 2.59 -23.55 10.79
N ALA A 177 3.60 -23.51 9.92
CA ALA A 177 3.46 -23.91 8.54
C ALA A 177 3.06 -25.38 8.41
N ASP A 178 3.69 -26.28 9.18
CA ASP A 178 3.35 -27.70 9.22
C ASP A 178 1.93 -27.93 9.77
N TRP A 179 1.56 -27.25 10.85
CA TRP A 179 0.20 -27.29 11.39
C TRP A 179 -0.85 -26.81 10.38
N LEU A 180 -0.57 -25.74 9.63
CA LEU A 180 -1.45 -25.24 8.57
C LEU A 180 -1.61 -26.30 7.47
N MET A 181 -0.53 -26.93 7.02
CA MET A 181 -0.63 -27.99 6.01
C MET A 181 -1.45 -29.20 6.48
N ILE A 182 -1.33 -29.58 7.76
CA ILE A 182 -2.12 -30.67 8.35
C ILE A 182 -3.60 -30.27 8.53
N SER A 183 -3.85 -29.01 8.87
CA SER A 183 -5.21 -28.50 9.13
C SER A 183 -5.98 -28.10 7.87
N ARG A 184 -5.39 -28.30 6.68
CA ARG A 184 -6.00 -28.02 5.39
C ARG A 184 -7.17 -28.97 5.14
N HIS A 185 -8.39 -28.51 5.37
CA HIS A 185 -9.59 -29.16 4.87
C HIS A 185 -9.88 -28.64 3.45
N ARG A 186 -9.65 -29.47 2.43
CA ARG A 186 -9.98 -29.17 1.03
C ARG A 186 -11.51 -29.04 0.92
N GLN A 187 -12.03 -27.91 0.45
CA GLN A 187 -13.47 -27.81 0.20
C GLN A 187 -13.78 -28.46 -1.15
N PRO A 188 -14.96 -29.10 -1.33
CA PRO A 188 -15.30 -29.81 -2.56
C PRO A 188 -15.42 -28.93 -3.82
N GLU A 189 -15.47 -27.60 -3.64
CA GLU A 189 -15.65 -26.59 -4.69
C GLU A 189 -14.33 -25.92 -5.12
N ASP A 190 -13.19 -26.36 -4.57
CA ASP A 190 -11.88 -25.86 -4.99
C ASP A 190 -11.55 -26.42 -6.38
N ASP A 191 -11.67 -25.60 -7.43
CA ASP A 191 -11.35 -25.94 -8.82
C ASP A 191 -9.95 -26.59 -8.94
N ASP A 192 -9.86 -27.66 -9.74
CA ASP A 192 -8.68 -28.51 -9.95
C ASP A 192 -7.45 -27.77 -10.57
N ASP A 193 -7.56 -26.48 -10.87
CA ASP A 193 -6.54 -25.66 -11.55
C ASP A 193 -5.65 -24.80 -10.60
N ASP A 194 -5.81 -24.87 -9.28
CA ASP A 194 -5.15 -23.93 -8.35
C ASP A 194 -3.75 -24.34 -7.84
N GLU A 195 -2.73 -23.62 -8.33
CA GLU A 195 -1.29 -23.77 -8.06
C GLU A 195 -0.86 -23.74 -6.56
N ASP A 196 -0.54 -24.94 -6.06
CA ASP A 196 0.66 -25.37 -5.31
C ASP A 196 1.00 -24.74 -3.95
N ASP A 197 0.19 -25.02 -2.93
CA ASP A 197 0.53 -24.77 -1.51
C ASP A 197 1.85 -25.42 -1.05
N VAL A 198 2.20 -26.63 -1.51
CA VAL A 198 3.49 -27.29 -1.24
C VAL A 198 4.67 -26.51 -1.82
N CYS A 199 4.58 -26.02 -3.06
CA CYS A 199 5.63 -25.16 -3.63
C CYS A 199 5.79 -23.89 -2.80
N ASN A 200 4.66 -23.23 -2.47
CA ASN A 200 4.64 -22.04 -1.63
C ASN A 200 5.29 -22.28 -0.25
N LEU A 201 4.99 -23.43 0.37
CA LEU A 201 5.59 -23.87 1.64
C LEU A 201 7.11 -23.98 1.54
N ILE A 202 7.63 -24.74 0.56
CA ILE A 202 9.06 -24.98 0.43
C ILE A 202 9.81 -23.70 0.03
N ARG A 203 9.23 -22.90 -0.87
CA ARG A 203 9.75 -21.58 -1.23
C ARG A 203 9.83 -20.65 -0.02
N GLY A 204 8.79 -20.66 0.82
CA GLY A 204 8.78 -19.93 2.09
C GLY A 204 9.86 -20.42 3.04
N ALA A 205 9.98 -21.74 3.23
CA ALA A 205 10.99 -22.33 4.10
C ALA A 205 12.42 -22.02 3.64
N ALA A 206 12.68 -22.09 2.34
CA ALA A 206 13.96 -21.70 1.75
C ALA A 206 14.32 -20.26 2.08
N LYS A 207 13.34 -19.35 2.08
CA LYS A 207 13.54 -17.94 2.41
C LYS A 207 13.77 -17.70 3.90
N GLY A 208 12.90 -18.24 4.77
CA GLY A 208 12.77 -17.77 6.16
C GLY A 208 13.10 -18.76 7.27
N CYS A 209 12.98 -20.08 7.04
CA CYS A 209 13.26 -21.10 8.05
C CYS A 209 14.77 -21.40 8.14
N ASP A 210 15.25 -22.00 9.22
CA ASP A 210 16.58 -22.61 9.21
C ASP A 210 16.63 -23.85 8.29
N MET A 211 17.85 -24.34 8.06
CA MET A 211 18.14 -25.47 7.19
C MET A 211 17.43 -26.74 7.65
N GLU A 212 17.44 -27.05 8.95
CA GLU A 212 16.84 -28.27 9.50
C GLU A 212 15.32 -28.30 9.30
N ALA A 213 14.66 -27.17 9.57
CA ALA A 213 13.25 -27.00 9.34
C ALA A 213 12.90 -27.09 7.85
N MET A 214 13.71 -26.48 6.97
CA MET A 214 13.52 -26.61 5.52
C MET A 214 13.65 -28.08 5.07
N GLN A 215 14.66 -28.81 5.54
CA GLN A 215 14.86 -30.23 5.22
C GLN A 215 13.67 -31.08 5.65
N ARG A 216 13.21 -30.88 6.88
CA ARG A 216 12.04 -31.56 7.43
C ARG A 216 10.79 -31.31 6.59
N LEU A 217 10.46 -30.04 6.31
CA LEU A 217 9.30 -29.69 5.48
C LEU A 217 9.43 -30.27 4.07
N PHE A 218 10.63 -30.24 3.49
CA PHE A 218 10.89 -30.85 2.18
C PHE A 218 10.64 -32.36 2.19
N SER A 219 11.22 -33.09 3.15
CA SER A 219 11.04 -34.54 3.26
C SER A 219 9.61 -34.96 3.59
N MET A 220 8.86 -34.11 4.29
CA MET A 220 7.47 -34.38 4.65
C MET A 220 6.53 -34.21 3.46
N TRP A 221 6.75 -33.19 2.61
CA TRP A 221 5.77 -32.73 1.64
C TRP A 221 6.18 -32.90 0.17
N VAL A 222 7.47 -33.15 -0.13
CA VAL A 222 7.99 -33.33 -1.50
C VAL A 222 8.40 -34.78 -1.74
N LYS A 223 8.02 -35.37 -2.88
CA LYS A 223 8.46 -36.70 -3.30
C LYS A 223 9.96 -36.66 -3.65
N GLY A 224 10.74 -37.61 -3.12
CA GLY A 224 12.15 -37.75 -3.45
C GLY A 224 12.33 -38.37 -4.84
N GLY A 225 13.20 -37.80 -5.68
CA GLY A 225 13.53 -38.35 -7.01
C GLY A 225 14.31 -39.68 -7.00
N GLN A 226 14.41 -40.35 -5.85
CA GLN A 226 15.10 -41.64 -5.65
C GLN A 226 14.26 -42.62 -4.82
N GLU A 227 12.95 -42.42 -4.72
CA GLU A 227 12.08 -43.55 -4.39
C GLU A 227 12.04 -44.41 -5.66
N GLU A 228 12.83 -45.48 -5.65
CA GLU A 228 12.80 -46.53 -6.68
C GLU A 228 11.34 -46.85 -7.00
N GLU A 229 11.04 -47.06 -8.28
CA GLU A 229 9.87 -47.80 -8.75
C GLU A 229 9.96 -49.23 -8.15
N GLY A 230 9.72 -49.35 -6.85
CA GLY A 230 9.57 -50.59 -6.15
C GLY A 230 8.16 -51.08 -6.45
N ASN A 231 8.09 -52.04 -7.38
CA ASN A 231 6.95 -52.89 -7.70
C ASN A 231 5.76 -52.74 -6.74
N GLU A 232 4.67 -52.19 -7.27
CA GLU A 232 3.33 -52.49 -6.78
C GLU A 232 3.05 -53.99 -7.05
N GLU A 233 3.55 -54.87 -6.19
CA GLU A 233 2.93 -56.18 -5.99
C GLU A 233 1.88 -56.00 -4.89
N GLU A 234 0.62 -55.99 -5.32
CA GLU A 234 -0.55 -56.12 -4.46
C GLU A 234 -0.43 -57.39 -3.60
N GLU A 235 -0.15 -57.24 -2.31
CA GLU A 235 -0.58 -58.22 -1.32
C GLU A 235 -1.51 -57.54 -0.31
N GLY A 236 -2.79 -57.90 -0.42
CA GLY A 236 -3.85 -57.46 0.48
C GLY A 236 -3.60 -57.91 1.91
N GLY A 237 -3.56 -56.93 2.82
CA GLY A 237 -3.67 -57.12 4.25
C GLY A 237 -4.66 -56.12 4.81
N GLU A 238 -5.85 -56.60 5.19
CA GLU A 238 -6.81 -55.85 6.00
C GLU A 238 -6.18 -55.61 7.39
N GLY A 239 -5.91 -54.35 7.72
CA GLY A 239 -5.40 -53.96 9.03
C GLY A 239 -5.27 -52.44 9.19
N ASP A 240 -6.15 -51.91 10.03
CA ASP A 240 -6.15 -50.58 10.66
C ASP A 240 -6.42 -49.34 9.78
N GLU A 241 -7.38 -48.53 10.25
CA GLU A 241 -7.68 -47.17 9.79
C GLU A 241 -6.47 -46.25 10.04
N GLU A 242 -5.39 -46.44 9.28
CA GLU A 242 -4.28 -45.49 9.23
C GLU A 242 -4.74 -44.24 8.46
N ALA A 243 -4.52 -43.08 9.07
CA ALA A 243 -4.78 -41.76 8.49
C ALA A 243 -4.35 -41.69 7.02
N GLU A 244 -5.22 -41.18 6.16
CA GLU A 244 -4.98 -41.07 4.71
C GLU A 244 -3.53 -40.66 4.41
N PRO A 245 -2.82 -41.37 3.51
CA PRO A 245 -1.41 -41.12 3.26
C PRO A 245 -1.22 -39.69 2.78
N ARG A 246 -0.39 -38.94 3.51
CA ARG A 246 -0.03 -37.55 3.19
C ARG A 246 0.41 -37.47 1.72
N GLN A 247 -0.36 -36.76 0.90
CA GLN A 247 -0.14 -36.69 -0.55
C GLN A 247 1.10 -35.84 -0.87
N ARG A 248 2.29 -36.45 -0.79
CA ARG A 248 3.57 -35.81 -1.18
C ARG A 248 3.53 -35.40 -2.65
N ARG A 249 4.20 -34.29 -2.99
CA ARG A 249 4.12 -33.68 -4.32
C ARG A 249 5.44 -33.69 -5.08
N THR A 250 5.38 -33.83 -6.40
CA THR A 250 6.52 -33.61 -7.31
C THR A 250 6.58 -32.12 -7.70
N LEU A 251 7.77 -31.52 -7.64
CA LEU A 251 7.99 -30.12 -8.01
C LEU A 251 8.16 -29.97 -9.52
N SER A 252 7.61 -28.90 -10.10
CA SER A 252 7.88 -28.51 -11.49
C SER A 252 9.24 -27.82 -11.62
N ARG A 253 9.76 -27.71 -12.85
CA ARG A 253 10.97 -26.91 -13.12
C ARG A 253 10.82 -25.43 -12.77
N SER A 254 9.59 -24.89 -12.81
CA SER A 254 9.32 -23.51 -12.42
C SER A 254 9.49 -23.36 -10.90
N ASP A 255 8.96 -24.32 -10.15
CA ASP A 255 9.07 -24.37 -8.69
C ASP A 255 10.51 -24.47 -8.24
N GLU A 256 11.30 -25.34 -8.90
CA GLU A 256 12.72 -25.51 -8.60
C GLU A 256 13.49 -24.18 -8.66
N LYS A 257 13.29 -23.41 -9.73
CA LYS A 257 13.90 -22.08 -9.90
C LYS A 257 13.45 -21.10 -8.82
N SER A 258 12.16 -21.08 -8.50
CA SER A 258 11.57 -20.19 -7.51
C SER A 258 12.10 -20.48 -6.10
N ILE A 259 12.16 -21.76 -5.72
CA ILE A 259 12.68 -22.25 -4.43
C ILE A 259 14.19 -21.97 -4.32
N LEU A 260 14.97 -22.27 -5.37
CA LEU A 260 16.40 -21.94 -5.42
C LEU A 260 16.64 -20.45 -5.25
N GLY A 261 15.83 -19.63 -5.92
CA GLY A 261 15.90 -18.18 -5.79
C GLY A 261 15.61 -17.66 -4.39
N ALA A 262 14.65 -18.28 -3.72
CA ALA A 262 14.35 -17.99 -2.32
C ALA A 262 15.50 -18.40 -1.38
N ALA A 263 16.13 -19.57 -1.61
CA ALA A 263 17.27 -20.04 -0.83
C ALA A 263 18.48 -19.10 -0.95
N VAL A 264 18.82 -18.69 -2.17
CA VAL A 264 19.90 -17.74 -2.44
C VAL A 264 19.69 -16.39 -1.73
N ARG A 265 18.43 -15.97 -1.59
CA ARG A 265 18.02 -14.74 -0.90
C ARG A 265 17.57 -14.97 0.54
N SER A 266 17.95 -16.10 1.13
CA SER A 266 17.46 -16.43 2.46
C SER A 266 17.91 -15.41 3.52
N LEU A 267 17.03 -15.18 4.49
CA LEU A 267 17.25 -14.30 5.63
C LEU A 267 18.12 -14.94 6.72
N THR A 268 18.31 -16.26 6.67
CA THR A 268 19.13 -17.02 7.63
C THR A 268 20.57 -17.14 7.14
N SER A 269 21.51 -17.31 8.06
CA SER A 269 22.95 -17.39 7.76
C SER A 269 23.37 -18.69 7.06
N ASP A 270 22.53 -19.72 7.09
CA ASP A 270 22.74 -21.04 6.50
C ASP A 270 22.30 -21.14 5.03
N TRP A 271 22.10 -20.00 4.36
CA TRP A 271 21.64 -19.94 2.97
C TRP A 271 22.51 -20.76 1.99
N GLN A 272 23.82 -20.85 2.23
CA GLN A 272 24.73 -21.69 1.42
C GLN A 272 24.37 -23.17 1.53
N ALA A 273 24.12 -23.65 2.75
CA ALA A 273 23.73 -25.04 3.00
C ALA A 273 22.40 -25.38 2.33
N LYS A 274 21.46 -24.43 2.29
CA LYS A 274 20.19 -24.60 1.56
C LYS A 274 20.41 -24.76 0.06
N VAL A 275 21.26 -23.93 -0.53
CA VAL A 275 21.57 -24.02 -1.96
C VAL A 275 22.26 -25.35 -2.28
N GLU A 276 23.26 -25.75 -1.49
CA GLU A 276 23.97 -27.03 -1.67
C GLU A 276 23.05 -28.24 -1.53
N TYR A 277 22.09 -28.19 -0.61
CA TYR A 277 21.09 -29.24 -0.44
C TYR A 277 20.14 -29.36 -1.62
N LEU A 278 19.73 -28.24 -2.22
CA LEU A 278 18.92 -28.22 -3.42
C LEU A 278 19.73 -28.73 -4.64
N GLU A 279 20.99 -28.31 -4.77
CA GLU A 279 21.91 -28.84 -5.80
C GLU A 279 22.03 -30.37 -5.71
N ALA A 280 22.20 -30.91 -4.50
CA ALA A 280 22.30 -32.36 -4.26
C ALA A 280 21.03 -33.13 -4.66
N ARG A 281 19.88 -32.45 -4.79
CA ARG A 281 18.60 -33.02 -5.23
C ARG A 281 18.32 -32.82 -6.72
N GLY A 282 19.32 -32.35 -7.47
CA GLY A 282 19.22 -32.21 -8.92
C GLY A 282 18.71 -30.86 -9.41
N PHE A 283 18.52 -29.88 -8.51
CA PHE A 283 18.13 -28.52 -8.92
C PHE A 283 19.21 -27.94 -9.84
N LYS A 284 18.79 -27.45 -11.00
CA LYS A 284 19.72 -26.88 -11.97
C LYS A 284 20.34 -25.60 -11.42
N LYS A 285 21.63 -25.41 -11.71
CA LYS A 285 22.38 -24.18 -11.41
C LYS A 285 22.01 -23.04 -12.35
N GLN A 286 20.73 -22.65 -12.36
CA GLN A 286 20.18 -21.60 -13.20
C GLN A 286 19.36 -20.66 -12.33
N LEU A 287 19.75 -19.39 -12.32
CA LEU A 287 19.05 -18.34 -11.56
C LEU A 287 18.47 -17.32 -12.53
N GLU A 288 17.21 -16.96 -12.35
CA GLU A 288 16.60 -15.92 -13.18
C GLU A 288 17.17 -14.54 -12.82
N VAL A 289 17.36 -13.68 -13.82
CA VAL A 289 18.04 -12.38 -13.68
C VAL A 289 17.38 -11.52 -12.61
N TRP A 290 16.04 -11.47 -12.57
CA TRP A 290 15.31 -10.68 -11.58
C TRP A 290 15.48 -11.23 -10.13
N ILE A 291 15.66 -12.54 -9.96
CA ILE A 291 15.94 -13.15 -8.66
C ILE A 291 17.33 -12.73 -8.19
N ALA A 292 18.32 -12.86 -9.07
CA ALA A 292 19.70 -12.47 -8.81
C ALA A 292 19.79 -10.96 -8.52
N ALA A 293 19.01 -10.13 -9.21
CA ALA A 293 19.01 -8.69 -9.01
C ALA A 293 18.54 -8.27 -7.62
N ASN A 294 17.60 -9.01 -7.05
CA ASN A 294 17.11 -8.78 -5.70
C ASN A 294 18.11 -9.17 -4.59
N LEU A 295 19.26 -9.78 -4.92
CA LEU A 295 20.32 -10.03 -3.94
C LEU A 295 20.76 -8.75 -3.24
N VAL A 296 20.71 -7.60 -3.92
CA VAL A 296 21.08 -6.28 -3.38
C VAL A 296 20.35 -5.92 -2.08
N GLY A 297 19.19 -6.52 -1.81
CA GLY A 297 18.49 -6.36 -0.54
C GLY A 297 19.14 -7.09 0.64
N CYS A 298 20.07 -8.02 0.40
CA CYS A 298 20.81 -8.74 1.43
C CYS A 298 22.02 -7.92 1.89
N ALA A 299 22.33 -7.89 3.19
CA ALA A 299 23.47 -7.15 3.71
C ALA A 299 24.83 -7.64 3.14
N ASP A 300 24.92 -8.94 2.84
CA ASP A 300 26.09 -9.66 2.33
C ASP A 300 26.01 -9.93 0.80
N TRP A 301 25.19 -9.17 0.06
CA TRP A 301 24.87 -9.45 -1.35
C TRP A 301 26.08 -9.66 -2.26
N ALA A 302 27.16 -8.90 -2.04
CA ALA A 302 28.37 -8.99 -2.86
C ALA A 302 29.10 -10.34 -2.67
N ALA A 303 29.16 -10.82 -1.42
CA ALA A 303 29.72 -12.14 -1.11
C ALA A 303 28.85 -13.26 -1.69
N ARG A 304 27.52 -13.13 -1.60
CA ARG A 304 26.58 -14.10 -2.22
C ARG A 304 26.76 -14.16 -3.74
N LEU A 305 26.84 -13.00 -4.39
CA LEU A 305 27.02 -12.90 -5.84
C LEU A 305 28.32 -13.56 -6.30
N GLU A 306 29.42 -13.30 -5.61
CA GLU A 306 30.72 -13.87 -5.93
C GLU A 306 30.72 -15.40 -5.74
N TRP A 307 30.15 -15.89 -4.65
CA TRP A 307 30.00 -17.33 -4.41
C TRP A 307 29.18 -18.03 -5.51
N LEU A 308 28.08 -17.41 -5.96
CA LEU A 308 27.26 -17.93 -7.05
C LEU A 308 28.01 -17.97 -8.39
N ARG A 309 28.81 -16.96 -8.69
CA ARG A 309 29.67 -16.93 -9.89
C ARG A 309 30.69 -18.06 -9.86
N GLN A 310 31.36 -18.28 -8.74
CA GLN A 310 32.33 -19.36 -8.58
C GLN A 310 31.71 -20.75 -8.76
N ARG A 311 30.42 -20.93 -8.43
CA ARG A 311 29.69 -22.18 -8.63
C ARG A 311 29.01 -22.32 -9.99
N GLY A 312 29.13 -21.32 -10.87
CA GLY A 312 28.59 -21.35 -12.23
C GLY A 312 27.10 -21.02 -12.37
N TYR A 313 26.50 -20.34 -11.39
CA TYR A 313 25.08 -19.93 -11.47
C TYR A 313 24.84 -18.75 -12.42
N LEU A 314 25.83 -17.88 -12.56
CA LEU A 314 25.70 -16.59 -13.22
C LEU A 314 26.86 -16.40 -14.19
N MET A 315 26.54 -16.09 -15.44
CA MET A 315 27.50 -15.54 -16.39
C MET A 315 27.62 -14.03 -16.14
N ALA A 316 28.77 -13.44 -16.49
CA ALA A 316 28.96 -11.99 -16.42
C ALA A 316 28.10 -11.31 -17.50
N ASP A 317 26.83 -11.05 -17.18
CA ASP A 317 25.88 -10.41 -18.07
C ASP A 317 25.66 -8.95 -17.66
N ALA A 318 25.74 -8.05 -18.64
CA ALA A 318 25.40 -6.63 -18.46
C ALA A 318 23.94 -6.46 -17.98
N ASP A 319 23.05 -7.38 -18.37
CA ASP A 319 21.64 -7.36 -17.98
C ASP A 319 21.44 -7.53 -16.47
N LEU A 320 22.28 -8.35 -15.82
CA LEU A 320 22.22 -8.53 -14.37
C LEU A 320 22.64 -7.26 -13.62
N VAL A 321 23.72 -6.61 -14.06
CA VAL A 321 24.20 -5.35 -13.46
C VAL A 321 23.13 -4.27 -13.59
N ASN A 322 22.47 -4.19 -14.75
CA ASN A 322 21.38 -3.25 -14.99
C ASN A 322 20.18 -3.51 -14.07
N ALA A 323 19.76 -4.77 -13.93
CA ALA A 323 18.66 -5.14 -13.04
C ALA A 323 19.01 -4.87 -11.56
N MET A 324 20.24 -5.17 -11.13
CA MET A 324 20.72 -4.88 -9.77
C MET A 324 20.71 -3.39 -9.46
N ALA A 325 21.15 -2.54 -10.41
CA ALA A 325 21.14 -1.09 -10.23
C ALA A 325 19.71 -0.54 -10.07
N LYS A 326 18.77 -1.02 -10.89
CA LYS A 326 17.34 -0.66 -10.79
C LYS A 326 16.76 -1.01 -9.42
N HIS A 327 17.06 -2.21 -8.90
CA HIS A 327 16.61 -2.64 -7.58
C HIS A 327 17.31 -1.89 -6.43
N ALA A 328 18.60 -1.58 -6.57
CA ALA A 328 19.35 -0.79 -5.59
C ALA A 328 18.73 0.61 -5.42
N ALA A 329 18.35 1.25 -6.53
CA ALA A 329 17.67 2.54 -6.52
C ALA A 329 16.29 2.46 -5.86
N TYR A 330 15.46 1.48 -6.24
CA TYR A 330 14.12 1.31 -5.66
C TYR A 330 14.15 1.00 -4.16
N SER A 331 15.14 0.23 -3.69
CA SER A 331 15.29 -0.12 -2.27
C SER A 331 16.05 0.92 -1.44
N GLY A 332 16.60 1.96 -2.07
CA GLY A 332 17.37 3.00 -1.39
C GLY A 332 18.77 2.55 -0.95
N ASN A 333 19.29 1.44 -1.48
CA ASN A 333 20.62 0.92 -1.16
C ASN A 333 21.73 1.70 -1.90
N ALA A 334 22.07 2.86 -1.35
CA ALA A 334 23.08 3.75 -1.93
C ALA A 334 24.48 3.12 -2.03
N ALA A 335 24.86 2.27 -1.07
CA ALA A 335 26.16 1.60 -1.06
C ALA A 335 26.31 0.61 -2.22
N ALA A 336 25.28 -0.23 -2.43
CA ALA A 336 25.25 -1.14 -3.56
C ALA A 336 25.24 -0.39 -4.90
N LEU A 337 24.40 0.65 -5.02
CA LEU A 337 24.32 1.44 -6.24
C LEU A 337 25.66 2.13 -6.57
N ALA A 338 26.34 2.71 -5.59
CA ALA A 338 27.66 3.33 -5.78
C ALA A 338 28.70 2.32 -6.30
N THR A 339 28.66 1.07 -5.83
CA THR A 339 29.54 0.00 -6.30
C THR A 339 29.21 -0.40 -7.74
N LEU A 340 27.93 -0.46 -8.10
CA LEU A 340 27.48 -0.81 -9.45
C LEU A 340 27.79 0.30 -10.47
N LEU A 341 27.72 1.57 -10.07
CA LEU A 341 28.03 2.71 -10.94
C LEU A 341 29.49 2.74 -11.42
N GLN A 342 30.42 2.12 -10.68
CA GLN A 342 31.82 1.98 -11.11
C GLN A 342 31.98 1.15 -12.39
N GLN A 343 30.99 0.32 -12.75
CA GLN A 343 31.03 -0.56 -13.92
C GLN A 343 30.51 0.12 -15.21
N ALA A 344 30.29 1.44 -15.18
CA ALA A 344 29.79 2.25 -16.30
C ALA A 344 28.45 1.73 -16.86
N LEU A 345 27.35 2.15 -16.23
CA LEU A 345 26.00 1.77 -16.65
C LEU A 345 25.61 2.44 -17.99
N PRO A 346 24.86 1.75 -18.86
CA PRO A 346 24.36 2.35 -20.09
C PRO A 346 23.29 3.42 -19.79
N GLY A 347 23.19 4.45 -20.63
CA GLY A 347 22.34 5.62 -20.38
C GLY A 347 20.84 5.30 -20.13
N HIS A 348 20.27 4.35 -20.87
CA HIS A 348 18.89 3.89 -20.65
C HIS A 348 18.69 3.23 -19.28
N THR A 349 19.73 2.60 -18.73
CA THR A 349 19.69 2.02 -17.38
C THR A 349 19.74 3.11 -16.32
N VAL A 350 20.58 4.13 -16.51
CA VAL A 350 20.63 5.27 -15.58
C VAL A 350 19.28 5.99 -15.51
N GLN A 351 18.58 6.11 -16.63
CA GLN A 351 17.22 6.63 -16.64
C GLN A 351 16.25 5.78 -15.80
N ALA A 352 16.25 4.46 -15.98
CA ALA A 352 15.38 3.57 -15.19
C ALA A 352 15.75 3.58 -13.69
N VAL A 353 17.03 3.72 -13.35
CA VAL A 353 17.52 3.90 -11.97
C VAL A 353 16.97 5.21 -11.37
N LEU A 354 16.95 6.28 -12.15
CA LEU A 354 16.39 7.57 -11.74
C LEU A 354 14.88 7.49 -11.50
N GLU A 355 14.14 6.86 -12.41
CA GLU A 355 12.69 6.64 -12.28
C GLU A 355 12.36 5.82 -11.02
N ASN A 356 13.08 4.72 -10.78
CA ASN A 356 12.89 3.89 -9.59
C ASN A 356 13.22 4.62 -8.28
N ALA A 357 14.26 5.46 -8.27
CA ALA A 357 14.60 6.28 -7.10
C ALA A 357 13.51 7.32 -6.81
N ALA A 358 12.93 7.90 -7.86
CA ALA A 358 11.83 8.84 -7.77
C ALA A 358 10.53 8.16 -7.29
N GLU A 359 10.23 6.96 -7.80
CA GLU A 359 9.10 6.13 -7.39
C GLU A 359 9.14 5.78 -5.91
N ALA A 360 10.33 5.47 -5.38
CA ALA A 360 10.51 5.17 -3.97
C ALA A 360 10.73 6.41 -3.08
N GLY A 361 10.82 7.61 -3.69
CA GLY A 361 11.02 8.88 -2.97
C GLY A 361 12.41 9.03 -2.33
N HIS A 362 13.42 8.36 -2.88
CA HIS A 362 14.77 8.29 -2.31
C HIS A 362 15.67 9.43 -2.81
N VAL A 363 15.52 10.62 -2.21
CA VAL A 363 16.31 11.82 -2.54
C VAL A 363 17.81 11.58 -2.42
N HIS A 364 18.26 10.80 -1.43
CA HIS A 364 19.68 10.47 -1.26
C HIS A 364 20.27 9.64 -2.41
N ILE A 365 19.44 8.87 -3.12
CA ILE A 365 19.86 8.18 -4.36
C ILE A 365 19.97 9.17 -5.51
N LEU A 366 19.04 10.13 -5.61
CA LEU A 366 19.11 11.21 -6.61
C LEU A 366 20.38 12.05 -6.42
N ASP A 367 20.70 12.40 -5.17
CA ASP A 367 21.94 13.09 -4.81
C ASP A 367 23.19 12.27 -5.19
N LEU A 368 23.17 10.95 -4.96
CA LEU A 368 24.27 10.07 -5.38
C LEU A 368 24.47 10.09 -6.89
N LEU A 369 23.39 10.00 -7.68
CA LEU A 369 23.47 10.04 -9.14
C LEU A 369 24.00 11.40 -9.64
N ALA A 370 23.55 12.50 -9.02
CA ALA A 370 24.05 13.84 -9.32
C ALA A 370 25.55 13.99 -8.99
N ALA A 371 25.97 13.53 -7.82
CA ALA A 371 27.37 13.60 -7.37
C ALA A 371 28.31 12.78 -8.26
N GLN A 372 27.83 11.68 -8.84
CA GLN A 372 28.59 10.86 -9.79
C GLN A 372 28.55 11.40 -11.23
N GLY A 373 27.83 12.50 -11.49
CA GLY A 373 27.75 13.12 -12.81
C GLY A 373 27.08 12.24 -13.87
N VAL A 374 26.22 11.30 -13.46
CA VAL A 374 25.57 10.35 -14.37
C VAL A 374 24.15 10.76 -14.78
N LEU A 375 23.66 11.91 -14.32
CA LEU A 375 22.31 12.37 -14.68
C LEU A 375 22.17 12.51 -16.20
N PRO A 376 21.02 12.08 -16.76
CA PRO A 376 20.77 12.27 -18.18
C PRO A 376 20.73 13.77 -18.51
N PRO A 377 21.12 14.18 -19.73
CA PRO A 377 21.02 15.56 -20.15
C PRO A 377 19.58 16.04 -20.03
N ASN A 378 19.42 17.35 -19.78
CA ASN A 378 18.12 18.01 -19.85
C ASN A 378 17.81 18.34 -21.32
N ASP A 379 17.75 17.32 -22.17
CA ASP A 379 17.29 17.48 -23.55
C ASP A 379 15.76 17.55 -23.53
N GLY A 380 15.21 18.71 -23.85
CA GLY A 380 13.78 19.02 -23.79
C GLY A 380 12.88 18.22 -24.75
N GLY A 381 13.26 16.98 -25.11
CA GLY A 381 12.40 16.05 -25.83
C GLY A 381 11.45 15.28 -24.92
N ASP A 382 10.41 14.72 -25.53
CA ASP A 382 9.32 13.95 -24.89
C ASP A 382 9.83 12.77 -24.02
N ASN A 383 11.08 12.35 -24.20
CA ASN A 383 11.74 11.22 -23.53
C ASN A 383 12.85 11.59 -22.53
N GLY A 384 12.95 12.85 -22.07
CA GLY A 384 13.93 13.23 -21.06
C GLY A 384 13.77 12.45 -19.74
N GLY A 385 14.83 11.75 -19.31
CA GLY A 385 14.80 10.88 -18.12
C GLY A 385 14.46 11.60 -16.82
N LEU A 386 14.91 12.85 -16.66
CA LEU A 386 14.61 13.69 -15.50
C LEU A 386 13.11 14.03 -15.40
N PHE A 387 12.46 14.34 -16.53
CA PHE A 387 11.03 14.67 -16.51
C PHE A 387 10.18 13.44 -16.21
N ARG A 388 10.54 12.26 -16.75
CA ARG A 388 9.86 11.00 -16.39
C ARG A 388 9.97 10.67 -14.92
N ALA A 389 11.18 10.78 -14.35
CA ALA A 389 11.37 10.63 -12.92
C ALA A 389 10.54 11.65 -12.12
N PHE A 390 10.47 12.91 -12.57
CA PHE A 390 9.63 13.94 -11.95
C PHE A 390 8.15 13.53 -11.94
N LYS A 391 7.60 13.11 -13.10
CA LYS A 391 6.21 12.62 -13.20
C LYS A 391 5.94 11.52 -12.18
N VAL A 392 6.85 10.55 -12.08
CA VAL A 392 6.73 9.41 -11.16
C VAL A 392 6.78 9.87 -9.69
N ALA A 393 7.70 10.77 -9.32
CA ALA A 393 7.76 11.31 -7.95
C ALA A 393 6.47 12.07 -7.57
N VAL A 394 5.89 12.83 -8.50
CA VAL A 394 4.63 13.55 -8.28
C VAL A 394 3.46 12.55 -8.20
N ARG A 395 3.41 11.51 -9.06
CA ARG A 395 2.45 10.39 -8.99
C ARG A 395 2.43 9.72 -7.63
N GLU A 396 3.60 9.36 -7.11
CA GLU A 396 3.69 8.69 -5.81
C GLU A 396 3.51 9.64 -4.62
N GLY A 397 3.46 10.95 -4.85
CA GLY A 397 3.26 11.97 -3.82
C GLY A 397 4.52 12.30 -3.01
N HIS A 398 5.71 12.01 -3.56
CA HIS A 398 7.00 12.25 -2.92
C HIS A 398 7.46 13.69 -3.09
N VAL A 399 6.93 14.61 -2.27
CA VAL A 399 7.18 16.06 -2.36
C VAL A 399 8.67 16.40 -2.45
N ALA A 400 9.53 15.81 -1.60
CA ALA A 400 10.96 16.12 -1.60
C ALA A 400 11.69 15.65 -2.87
N ALA A 401 11.34 14.47 -3.40
CA ALA A 401 11.91 13.97 -4.65
C ALA A 401 11.41 14.77 -5.86
N ALA A 402 10.12 15.11 -5.88
CA ALA A 402 9.54 15.98 -6.90
C ALA A 402 10.16 17.39 -6.88
N ASP A 403 10.38 17.95 -5.69
CA ASP A 403 11.03 19.24 -5.49
C ASP A 403 12.48 19.23 -6.03
N TRP A 404 13.24 18.20 -5.67
CA TRP A 404 14.60 17.99 -6.18
C TRP A 404 14.64 17.90 -7.70
N LEU A 405 13.75 17.09 -8.30
CA LEU A 405 13.68 16.89 -9.75
C LEU A 405 13.22 18.16 -10.47
N ALA A 406 12.28 18.92 -9.88
CA ALA A 406 11.87 20.21 -10.41
C ALA A 406 13.02 21.23 -10.42
N GLN A 407 13.86 21.24 -9.39
CA GLN A 407 15.06 22.08 -9.35
C GLN A 407 16.06 21.66 -10.45
N ALA A 408 16.25 20.36 -10.65
CA ALA A 408 17.15 19.85 -11.69
C ALA A 408 16.68 20.18 -13.12
N LEU A 409 15.36 20.17 -13.36
CA LEU A 409 14.76 20.47 -14.67
C LEU A 409 14.72 21.97 -14.99
N GLY A 410 14.50 22.82 -13.99
CA GLY A 410 14.30 24.26 -14.15
C GLY A 410 12.87 24.64 -14.61
N PRO A 411 12.49 25.92 -14.46
CA PRO A 411 11.10 26.38 -14.64
C PRO A 411 10.62 26.33 -16.11
N GLU A 412 11.51 26.54 -17.08
CA GLU A 412 11.17 26.58 -18.51
C GLU A 412 10.76 25.19 -19.04
N ALA A 413 11.52 24.15 -18.68
CA ALA A 413 11.22 22.76 -19.07
C ALA A 413 9.92 22.24 -18.44
N LEU A 414 9.64 22.65 -17.20
CA LEU A 414 8.41 22.28 -16.50
C LEU A 414 7.18 22.96 -17.12
N GLY A 415 7.28 24.25 -17.45
CA GLY A 415 6.16 25.02 -18.01
C GLY A 415 5.67 24.54 -19.38
N GLN A 416 6.52 23.90 -20.19
CA GLN A 416 6.14 23.39 -21.52
C GLN A 416 5.36 22.06 -21.47
N ARG A 417 5.40 21.35 -20.33
CA ARG A 417 4.99 19.92 -20.24
C ARG A 417 3.91 19.65 -19.19
N ILE A 418 3.21 20.68 -18.74
CA ILE A 418 2.19 20.59 -17.68
C ILE A 418 1.10 19.56 -18.01
N ALA A 419 0.66 19.51 -19.27
CA ALA A 419 -0.38 18.59 -19.74
C ALA A 419 0.07 17.11 -19.76
N GLU A 420 1.38 16.83 -19.70
CA GLU A 420 1.90 15.47 -19.79
C GLU A 420 1.86 14.71 -18.46
N VAL A 421 1.57 15.36 -17.34
CA VAL A 421 1.55 14.67 -16.05
C VAL A 421 0.15 14.11 -15.79
N THR A 422 -0.09 12.89 -16.26
CA THR A 422 -1.45 12.45 -16.59
C THR A 422 -2.16 11.55 -15.58
N GLU A 423 -1.54 11.08 -14.49
CA GLU A 423 -2.21 10.14 -13.58
C GLU A 423 -1.73 10.31 -12.14
N TYR A 424 -2.64 10.68 -11.24
CA TYR A 424 -2.31 10.80 -9.81
C TYR A 424 -3.48 10.38 -8.94
N ASP A 425 -3.25 9.39 -8.09
CA ASP A 425 -4.14 9.00 -7.02
C ASP A 425 -3.58 9.34 -5.63
N ASN A 426 -2.50 10.15 -5.59
CA ASN A 426 -1.68 10.39 -4.42
C ASN A 426 -1.24 11.87 -4.23
N VAL A 427 -1.98 12.82 -4.83
CA VAL A 427 -1.70 14.26 -4.70
C VAL A 427 -1.95 14.74 -3.28
N THR A 428 -0.98 15.46 -2.71
CA THR A 428 -1.09 16.13 -1.40
C THR A 428 -1.20 17.63 -1.59
N LEU A 429 -1.75 18.34 -0.59
CA LEU A 429 -1.81 19.81 -0.63
C LEU A 429 -0.40 20.41 -0.68
N GLU A 430 0.55 19.84 0.06
CA GLU A 430 1.94 20.30 0.04
C GLU A 430 2.56 20.20 -1.35
N LEU A 431 2.24 19.14 -2.10
CA LEU A 431 2.69 18.98 -3.48
C LEU A 431 2.11 20.05 -4.40
N LEU A 432 0.80 20.35 -4.28
CA LEU A 432 0.14 21.40 -5.06
C LEU A 432 0.70 22.78 -4.76
N ILE A 433 0.89 23.11 -3.47
CA ILE A 433 1.51 24.37 -3.05
C ILE A 433 2.93 24.48 -3.60
N MET A 434 3.70 23.39 -3.55
CA MET A 434 5.06 23.35 -4.08
C MET A 434 5.09 23.61 -5.59
N LEU A 435 4.21 22.93 -6.35
CA LEU A 435 4.12 23.10 -7.80
C LEU A 435 3.69 24.53 -8.16
N HIS A 436 2.63 25.03 -7.53
CA HIS A 436 2.13 26.38 -7.76
C HIS A 436 3.15 27.46 -7.38
N GLY A 437 3.87 27.27 -6.27
CA GLY A 437 4.97 28.15 -5.86
C GLY A 437 6.14 28.19 -6.85
N ARG A 438 6.25 27.18 -7.73
CA ARG A 438 7.21 27.15 -8.86
C ARG A 438 6.64 27.68 -10.18
N GLY A 439 5.45 28.27 -10.16
CA GLY A 439 4.81 28.87 -11.34
C GLY A 439 4.03 27.87 -12.19
N TRP A 440 3.71 26.68 -11.67
CA TRP A 440 2.79 25.78 -12.35
C TRP A 440 1.36 26.36 -12.32
N PRO A 441 0.67 26.48 -13.47
CA PRO A 441 -0.69 26.96 -13.51
C PRO A 441 -1.64 25.94 -12.90
N LEU A 442 -2.70 26.44 -12.29
CA LEU A 442 -3.80 25.61 -11.84
C LEU A 442 -4.65 25.24 -13.07
N CYS A 443 -4.87 23.95 -13.29
CA CYS A 443 -5.61 23.41 -14.43
C CYS A 443 -6.64 22.37 -14.00
N GLU A 444 -7.57 22.02 -14.90
CA GLU A 444 -8.69 21.12 -14.62
C GLU A 444 -8.19 19.75 -14.15
N GLU A 445 -7.07 19.29 -14.71
CA GLU A 445 -6.43 18.04 -14.37
C GLU A 445 -5.99 18.01 -12.90
N MET A 446 -5.37 19.09 -12.39
CA MET A 446 -4.98 19.19 -10.97
C MET A 446 -6.17 19.04 -10.03
N PHE A 447 -7.34 19.56 -10.43
CA PHE A 447 -8.57 19.41 -9.66
C PHE A 447 -9.05 17.94 -9.64
N SER A 448 -9.10 17.29 -10.81
CA SER A 448 -9.42 15.87 -10.93
C SER A 448 -8.47 14.99 -10.10
N TYR A 449 -7.19 15.34 -10.03
CA TYR A 449 -6.21 14.59 -9.24
C TYR A 449 -6.35 14.80 -7.74
N ALA A 450 -6.64 16.02 -7.29
CA ALA A 450 -6.98 16.26 -5.89
C ALA A 450 -8.24 15.46 -5.50
N ALA A 451 -9.23 15.36 -6.39
CA ALA A 451 -10.41 14.54 -6.19
C ALA A 451 -10.06 13.04 -6.09
N ALA A 452 -9.28 12.52 -7.05
CA ALA A 452 -8.81 11.14 -7.07
C ALA A 452 -8.02 10.73 -5.80
N SER A 453 -7.28 11.69 -5.21
CA SER A 453 -6.53 11.49 -3.96
C SER A 453 -7.42 11.45 -2.70
N GLY A 454 -8.62 12.01 -2.76
CA GLY A 454 -9.55 12.16 -1.64
C GLY A 454 -9.16 13.23 -0.60
N SER A 455 -8.22 14.13 -0.92
CA SER A 455 -7.84 15.24 -0.04
C SER A 455 -8.80 16.43 -0.18
N LYS A 456 -9.69 16.60 0.80
CA LYS A 456 -10.66 17.71 0.80
C LYS A 456 -9.99 19.08 0.96
N GLU A 457 -8.90 19.14 1.72
CA GLU A 457 -8.14 20.39 1.89
C GLU A 457 -7.45 20.82 0.58
N ALA A 458 -6.94 19.86 -0.20
CA ALA A 458 -6.40 20.13 -1.53
C ALA A 458 -7.47 20.66 -2.49
N LEU A 459 -8.65 20.05 -2.49
CA LEU A 459 -9.79 20.49 -3.30
C LEU A 459 -10.27 21.91 -2.94
N GLU A 460 -10.37 22.23 -1.64
CA GLU A 460 -10.70 23.59 -1.18
C GLU A 460 -9.66 24.59 -1.63
N TRP A 461 -8.38 24.29 -1.39
CA TRP A 461 -7.30 25.18 -1.77
C TRP A 461 -7.31 25.46 -3.27
N LEU A 462 -7.49 24.44 -4.12
CA LEU A 462 -7.61 24.62 -5.56
C LEU A 462 -8.81 25.50 -5.94
N ALA A 463 -9.98 25.25 -5.37
CA ALA A 463 -11.18 26.04 -5.63
C ALA A 463 -11.00 27.51 -5.20
N GLU A 464 -10.42 27.76 -4.03
CA GLU A 464 -10.14 29.11 -3.50
C GLU A 464 -9.11 29.88 -4.35
N HIS A 465 -8.18 29.18 -4.99
CA HIS A 465 -7.16 29.78 -5.86
C HIS A 465 -7.61 29.87 -7.32
N GLY A 466 -8.89 29.60 -7.62
CA GLY A 466 -9.48 29.76 -8.95
C GLY A 466 -9.08 28.68 -9.95
N CYS A 467 -8.73 27.48 -9.46
CA CYS A 467 -8.50 26.33 -10.33
C CYS A 467 -9.79 25.98 -11.10
N PRO A 468 -9.73 25.83 -12.44
CA PRO A 468 -10.90 25.45 -13.21
C PRO A 468 -11.36 24.03 -12.84
N MET A 469 -12.67 23.83 -12.72
CA MET A 469 -13.27 22.53 -12.41
C MET A 469 -13.73 21.86 -13.72
N PRO A 470 -13.26 20.64 -14.04
CA PRO A 470 -13.70 19.93 -15.23
C PRO A 470 -15.20 19.62 -15.20
N THR A 471 -15.83 19.65 -16.38
CA THR A 471 -17.27 19.37 -16.55
C THR A 471 -17.56 17.95 -17.06
N ASP A 472 -16.53 17.19 -17.43
CA ASP A 472 -16.60 15.83 -17.99
C ASP A 472 -16.95 14.74 -16.97
N GLY A 473 -17.12 15.12 -15.69
CA GLY A 473 -17.38 14.21 -14.58
C GLY A 473 -16.12 13.51 -14.05
N GLY A 474 -14.93 13.77 -14.61
CA GLY A 474 -13.66 13.19 -14.20
C GLY A 474 -13.39 13.22 -12.68
N PRO A 475 -13.65 14.34 -11.97
CA PRO A 475 -13.46 14.41 -10.51
C PRO A 475 -14.27 13.39 -9.72
N TYR A 476 -15.40 12.90 -10.24
CA TYR A 476 -16.27 11.95 -9.56
C TYR A 476 -15.90 10.48 -9.81
N THR A 477 -15.19 10.18 -10.90
CA THR A 477 -14.89 8.82 -11.36
C THR A 477 -14.12 8.01 -10.32
N GLU A 478 -12.95 8.49 -9.93
CA GLU A 478 -12.05 7.75 -9.04
C GLU A 478 -12.58 7.63 -7.59
N PRO A 479 -13.15 8.70 -6.97
CA PRO A 479 -13.86 8.56 -5.70
C PRO A 479 -15.00 7.54 -5.75
N ALA A 480 -15.76 7.47 -6.86
CA ALA A 480 -16.81 6.49 -7.01
C ALA A 480 -16.27 5.06 -7.11
N CYS A 481 -15.21 4.82 -7.90
CA CYS A 481 -14.52 3.51 -7.96
C CYS A 481 -14.04 3.05 -6.57
N LYS A 482 -13.51 3.98 -5.77
CA LYS A 482 -13.01 3.71 -4.41
C LYS A 482 -14.11 3.59 -3.36
N GLY A 483 -15.35 3.99 -3.67
CA GLY A 483 -16.42 4.14 -2.69
C GLY A 483 -16.16 5.27 -1.67
N ASP A 484 -15.36 6.27 -2.02
CA ASP A 484 -15.06 7.43 -1.17
C ASP A 484 -16.23 8.43 -1.19
N LEU A 485 -17.30 8.07 -0.47
CA LEU A 485 -18.49 8.90 -0.29
C LEU A 485 -18.17 10.28 0.31
N SER A 486 -17.10 10.36 1.10
CA SER A 486 -16.59 11.60 1.68
C SER A 486 -16.29 12.63 0.61
N THR A 487 -15.50 12.21 -0.37
CA THR A 487 -15.02 13.06 -1.44
C THR A 487 -16.14 13.35 -2.44
N LEU A 488 -16.99 12.36 -2.75
CA LEU A 488 -18.19 12.57 -3.59
C LEU A 488 -19.14 13.63 -3.02
N ASN A 489 -19.48 13.53 -1.73
CA ASN A 489 -20.30 14.52 -1.04
C ASN A 489 -19.62 15.89 -1.03
N PHE A 490 -18.29 15.92 -0.91
CA PHE A 490 -17.52 17.15 -0.88
C PHE A 490 -17.47 17.86 -2.24
N LEU A 491 -17.25 17.12 -3.33
CA LEU A 491 -17.30 17.65 -4.70
C LEU A 491 -18.66 18.27 -5.02
N ARG A 492 -19.74 17.63 -4.57
CA ARG A 492 -21.10 18.18 -4.69
C ARG A 492 -21.28 19.49 -3.94
N ARG A 493 -20.74 19.59 -2.71
CA ARG A 493 -20.76 20.84 -1.92
C ARG A 493 -19.93 21.96 -2.54
N LEU A 494 -18.82 21.63 -3.20
CA LEU A 494 -18.02 22.59 -3.96
C LEU A 494 -18.70 23.06 -5.25
N GLY A 495 -19.82 22.44 -5.65
CA GLY A 495 -20.51 22.77 -6.89
C GLY A 495 -19.76 22.30 -8.14
N CYS A 496 -18.97 21.24 -8.04
CA CYS A 496 -18.23 20.70 -9.19
C CYS A 496 -19.20 20.29 -10.31
N PRO A 497 -19.09 20.90 -11.51
CA PRO A 497 -20.06 20.73 -12.58
C PRO A 497 -19.96 19.35 -13.24
N VAL A 498 -21.08 18.87 -13.79
CA VAL A 498 -21.16 17.64 -14.57
C VAL A 498 -22.10 17.89 -15.73
N SER A 499 -21.55 18.06 -16.93
CA SER A 499 -22.33 18.35 -18.15
C SER A 499 -22.80 17.07 -18.85
N ASP A 500 -22.00 16.00 -18.79
CA ASP A 500 -22.30 14.70 -19.36
C ASP A 500 -21.78 13.60 -18.41
N SER A 501 -22.66 12.67 -18.01
CA SER A 501 -22.32 11.57 -17.13
C SER A 501 -21.88 10.30 -17.87
N THR A 502 -21.90 10.28 -19.19
CA THR A 502 -21.54 9.10 -20.01
C THR A 502 -20.08 8.69 -19.79
N HIS A 503 -19.16 9.65 -19.82
CA HIS A 503 -17.72 9.41 -19.57
C HIS A 503 -17.43 8.98 -18.13
N LEU A 504 -18.16 9.56 -17.17
CA LEU A 504 -18.11 9.18 -15.75
C LEU A 504 -18.46 7.70 -15.57
N PHE A 505 -19.59 7.24 -16.12
CA PHE A 505 -20.01 5.85 -15.98
C PHE A 505 -19.09 4.88 -16.70
N ARG A 506 -18.58 5.22 -17.88
CA ARG A 506 -17.57 4.41 -18.58
C ARG A 506 -16.29 4.25 -17.76
N GLY A 507 -15.79 5.35 -17.18
CA GLY A 507 -14.60 5.32 -16.31
C GLY A 507 -14.81 4.48 -15.06
N ILE A 508 -16.00 4.54 -14.47
CA ILE A 508 -16.35 3.73 -13.30
C ILE A 508 -16.39 2.25 -13.66
N LEU A 509 -17.09 1.87 -14.73
CA LEU A 509 -17.22 0.46 -15.12
C LEU A 509 -15.88 -0.15 -15.55
N TYR A 510 -15.02 0.63 -16.20
CA TYR A 510 -13.63 0.24 -16.47
C TYR A 510 -12.82 0.06 -15.17
N GLY A 511 -12.97 0.99 -14.22
CA GLY A 511 -12.35 0.87 -12.89
C GLY A 511 -12.86 -0.33 -12.10
N TYR A 512 -14.14 -0.69 -12.24
CA TYR A 512 -14.72 -1.87 -11.60
C TYR A 512 -14.01 -3.17 -12.00
N HIS A 513 -13.76 -3.34 -13.30
CA HIS A 513 -13.00 -4.46 -13.84
C HIS A 513 -11.56 -4.51 -13.28
N LEU A 514 -10.93 -3.35 -13.06
CA LEU A 514 -9.55 -3.28 -12.56
C LEU A 514 -9.42 -3.46 -11.03
N TYR A 515 -10.41 -3.01 -10.25
CA TYR A 515 -10.31 -2.93 -8.79
C TYR A 515 -11.10 -4.01 -8.04
N GLY A 516 -11.92 -4.81 -8.72
CA GLY A 516 -12.63 -5.94 -8.10
C GLY A 516 -13.53 -5.52 -6.94
N CYS A 517 -14.25 -4.41 -7.12
CA CYS A 517 -15.20 -3.93 -6.15
C CYS A 517 -16.45 -4.84 -6.22
N GLY A 518 -16.84 -5.48 -5.11
CA GLY A 518 -17.86 -6.53 -5.08
C GLY A 518 -19.27 -6.15 -5.56
N PRO A 519 -20.28 -7.02 -5.37
CA PRO A 519 -21.52 -7.07 -6.16
C PRO A 519 -22.44 -5.84 -6.07
N ARG A 520 -22.15 -4.88 -5.17
CA ARG A 520 -22.84 -3.60 -5.12
C ARG A 520 -21.86 -2.43 -5.12
N PRO A 521 -21.77 -1.73 -6.25
CA PRO A 521 -20.94 -0.55 -6.35
C PRO A 521 -21.43 0.63 -5.51
N ILE A 522 -20.93 0.80 -4.29
CA ILE A 522 -21.37 1.87 -3.37
C ILE A 522 -21.26 3.26 -4.01
N GLY A 523 -20.19 3.54 -4.76
CA GLY A 523 -20.03 4.81 -5.47
C GLY A 523 -21.02 4.99 -6.63
N LEU A 524 -21.32 3.93 -7.38
CA LEU A 524 -22.31 3.95 -8.45
C LEU A 524 -23.72 4.16 -7.90
N ALA A 525 -24.06 3.46 -6.80
CA ALA A 525 -25.32 3.61 -6.10
C ALA A 525 -25.50 5.05 -5.62
N TRP A 526 -24.45 5.64 -5.03
CA TRP A 526 -24.46 7.05 -4.63
C TRP A 526 -24.71 7.97 -5.82
N LEU A 527 -24.02 7.79 -6.95
CA LEU A 527 -24.22 8.63 -8.14
C LEU A 527 -25.67 8.57 -8.64
N LEU A 528 -26.23 7.37 -8.76
CA LEU A 528 -27.63 7.20 -9.13
C LEU A 528 -28.54 7.93 -8.13
N GLU A 529 -28.43 7.65 -6.83
CA GLU A 529 -29.23 8.31 -5.78
C GLU A 529 -29.13 9.84 -5.81
N ASN A 530 -28.01 10.39 -6.23
CA ASN A 530 -27.78 11.84 -6.32
C ASN A 530 -28.22 12.45 -7.67
N GLY A 531 -28.88 11.67 -8.54
CA GLY A 531 -29.56 12.16 -9.74
C GLY A 531 -28.74 12.09 -11.03
N PHE A 532 -27.57 11.44 -11.01
CA PHE A 532 -26.76 11.23 -12.22
C PHE A 532 -27.42 10.20 -13.13
N ARG A 533 -27.37 10.42 -14.45
CA ARG A 533 -28.07 9.59 -15.44
C ARG A 533 -27.09 8.66 -16.16
N VAL A 534 -27.32 7.35 -16.09
CA VAL A 534 -26.59 6.37 -16.89
C VAL A 534 -27.26 6.24 -18.24
N ASP A 535 -26.53 6.50 -19.31
CA ASP A 535 -26.92 6.10 -20.65
C ASP A 535 -26.35 4.71 -20.96
N LEU A 536 -27.16 3.68 -20.72
CA LEU A 536 -26.75 2.29 -20.94
C LEU A 536 -26.58 1.94 -22.44
N GLU A 537 -26.97 2.81 -23.38
CA GLU A 537 -26.78 2.54 -24.82
C GLU A 537 -25.38 2.95 -25.31
N HIS A 538 -24.75 3.94 -24.65
CA HIS A 538 -23.46 4.50 -25.05
C HIS A 538 -22.30 4.14 -24.12
N VAL A 539 -22.58 3.46 -23.00
CA VAL A 539 -21.54 2.97 -22.11
C VAL A 539 -20.98 1.66 -22.69
N GLY A 540 -19.81 1.72 -23.33
CA GLY A 540 -19.05 0.52 -23.66
C GLY A 540 -18.66 -0.27 -22.39
N TYR A 541 -18.35 -1.57 -22.53
CA TYR A 541 -17.99 -2.52 -21.45
C TYR A 541 -19.15 -3.10 -20.62
N ILE A 542 -20.40 -2.94 -21.07
CA ILE A 542 -21.56 -3.57 -20.40
C ILE A 542 -21.46 -5.10 -20.38
N ASP A 543 -20.92 -5.71 -21.43
CA ASP A 543 -20.82 -7.17 -21.56
C ASP A 543 -19.80 -7.81 -20.59
N GLU A 544 -18.92 -7.01 -19.98
CA GLU A 544 -17.88 -7.47 -19.05
C GLU A 544 -18.30 -7.31 -17.57
N LEU A 545 -19.50 -6.77 -17.31
CA LEU A 545 -20.01 -6.60 -15.95
C LEU A 545 -20.65 -7.89 -15.44
N GLU A 546 -20.53 -8.10 -14.12
CA GLU A 546 -21.25 -9.19 -13.46
C GLU A 546 -22.77 -9.05 -13.71
N PRO A 547 -23.47 -10.15 -14.05
CA PRO A 547 -24.91 -10.12 -14.35
C PRO A 547 -25.76 -9.44 -13.27
N GLU A 548 -25.37 -9.61 -12.00
CA GLU A 548 -26.04 -9.00 -10.84
C GLU A 548 -26.00 -7.47 -10.86
N VAL A 549 -24.88 -6.88 -11.27
CA VAL A 549 -24.70 -5.42 -11.37
C VAL A 549 -25.49 -4.87 -12.56
N LEU A 550 -25.52 -5.61 -13.67
CA LEU A 550 -26.30 -5.26 -14.86
C LEU A 550 -27.79 -5.25 -14.60
N ASP A 551 -28.30 -6.29 -13.94
CA ASP A 551 -29.72 -6.39 -13.60
C ASP A 551 -30.12 -5.29 -12.62
N TRP A 552 -29.27 -5.00 -11.62
CA TRP A 552 -29.48 -3.87 -10.73
C TRP A 552 -29.52 -2.51 -11.45
N LEU A 553 -28.63 -2.27 -12.42
CA LEU A 553 -28.63 -1.04 -13.23
C LEU A 553 -29.90 -0.91 -14.08
N ARG A 554 -30.36 -2.02 -14.68
CA ARG A 554 -31.60 -2.07 -15.47
C ARG A 554 -32.83 -1.78 -14.59
N ASP A 555 -32.89 -2.39 -13.41
CA ASP A 555 -33.96 -2.18 -12.43
C ASP A 555 -34.02 -0.73 -11.93
N ASP A 556 -32.87 -0.10 -11.67
CA ASP A 556 -32.81 1.32 -11.29
C ASP A 556 -33.27 2.24 -12.42
N HIS A 557 -32.84 1.97 -13.67
CA HIS A 557 -33.26 2.71 -14.85
C HIS A 557 -34.79 2.66 -15.03
N GLN A 558 -35.39 1.46 -14.94
CA GLN A 558 -36.84 1.28 -15.03
C GLN A 558 -37.61 1.99 -13.91
N ARG A 559 -37.14 1.89 -12.65
CA ARG A 559 -37.74 2.59 -11.50
C ARG A 559 -37.78 4.11 -11.71
N ARG A 560 -36.72 4.69 -12.27
CA ARG A 560 -36.64 6.14 -12.51
C ARG A 560 -37.49 6.60 -13.69
N GLN A 561 -37.59 5.81 -14.76
CA GLN A 561 -38.53 6.08 -15.84
C GLN A 561 -39.98 6.11 -15.31
N MET A 562 -40.36 5.14 -14.48
CA MET A 562 -41.69 5.10 -13.84
C MET A 562 -41.92 6.27 -12.88
N SER A 563 -40.91 6.68 -12.11
CA SER A 563 -41.00 7.85 -11.23
C SER A 563 -41.11 9.18 -12.01
N SER A 564 -40.47 9.29 -13.18
CA SER A 564 -40.55 10.47 -14.05
C SER A 564 -41.87 10.57 -14.82
N GLY A 565 -42.52 9.44 -15.10
CA GLY A 565 -43.86 9.39 -15.71
C GLY A 565 -45.01 9.67 -14.73
N SER A 566 -44.77 9.62 -13.42
CA SER A 566 -45.79 9.79 -12.38
C SER A 566 -45.90 11.22 -11.81
N CYS A 567 -44.99 12.14 -12.15
CA CYS A 567 -44.97 13.48 -11.58
C CYS A 567 -45.00 14.56 -12.67
N GLY A 568 -46.16 14.71 -13.32
CA GLY A 568 -46.50 15.91 -14.08
C GLY A 568 -46.90 17.06 -13.15
N ALA A 569 -45.98 17.57 -12.32
CA ALA A 569 -46.13 18.84 -11.62
C ALA A 569 -44.76 19.38 -11.18
N ALA A 570 -44.30 20.43 -11.88
CA ALA A 570 -43.23 21.38 -11.54
C ALA A 570 -41.95 20.85 -10.87
N ALA A 571 -40.86 20.82 -11.63
CA ALA A 571 -39.51 20.85 -11.10
C ALA A 571 -39.30 22.11 -10.23
N PRO A 572 -38.66 22.04 -9.04
CA PRO A 572 -38.11 23.22 -8.43
C PRO A 572 -36.81 23.57 -9.16
N ASP A 573 -36.73 24.80 -9.67
CA ASP A 573 -35.54 25.39 -10.26
C ASP A 573 -34.32 25.20 -9.36
N ALA A 574 -33.29 24.58 -9.92
CA ALA A 574 -31.93 24.59 -9.39
C ALA A 574 -31.29 25.97 -9.68
N ALA A 575 -31.77 27.01 -9.01
CA ALA A 575 -31.14 28.33 -9.00
C ALA A 575 -31.59 29.13 -7.77
N ALA A 576 -30.85 29.03 -6.67
CA ALA A 576 -30.60 30.09 -5.67
C ALA A 576 -30.19 29.48 -4.32
N ALA A 577 -28.89 29.26 -4.15
CA ALA A 577 -28.23 29.42 -2.85
C ALA A 577 -26.86 30.02 -3.14
N ALA A 578 -26.85 31.29 -3.56
CA ALA A 578 -25.65 32.10 -3.47
C ALA A 578 -25.25 32.17 -1.97
N PRO A 579 -23.98 32.01 -1.60
CA PRO A 579 -23.55 32.43 -0.28
C PRO A 579 -23.71 33.95 -0.20
N ASP A 580 -24.28 34.43 0.90
CA ASP A 580 -24.50 35.84 1.22
C ASP A 580 -23.16 36.61 1.18
N ALA A 581 -22.81 37.14 0.00
CA ALA A 581 -21.65 38.00 -0.21
C ALA A 581 -21.73 39.29 0.63
N ALA A 582 -22.93 39.65 1.12
CA ALA A 582 -23.15 40.79 2.01
C ALA A 582 -22.65 40.55 3.46
N ALA A 583 -22.56 39.31 3.92
CA ALA A 583 -22.07 38.99 5.27
C ALA A 583 -20.53 39.08 5.35
N ALA A 584 -19.82 38.70 4.28
CA ALA A 584 -18.37 38.80 4.20
C ALA A 584 -17.86 40.25 4.14
N GLU A 585 -18.66 41.17 3.58
CA GLU A 585 -18.31 42.59 3.47
C GLU A 585 -18.58 43.36 4.77
N GLN A 586 -19.63 42.98 5.54
CA GLN A 586 -19.84 43.48 6.90
C GLN A 586 -18.77 42.98 7.89
N GLN A 587 -18.25 41.77 7.69
CA GLN A 587 -17.20 41.21 8.55
C GLN A 587 -15.81 41.79 8.24
N ARG A 588 -15.53 42.17 6.97
CA ARG A 588 -14.34 42.97 6.60
C ARG A 588 -14.41 44.39 7.16
N GLN A 589 -15.57 45.06 7.09
CA GLN A 589 -15.74 46.40 7.66
C GLN A 589 -15.70 46.43 9.20
N GLN A 590 -16.04 45.34 9.90
CA GLN A 590 -15.88 45.24 11.35
C GLN A 590 -14.45 44.91 11.79
N GLN A 591 -13.63 44.25 10.96
CA GLN A 591 -12.22 43.98 11.26
C GLN A 591 -11.31 45.20 11.05
N ASP A 592 -11.62 46.08 10.09
CA ASP A 592 -10.87 47.33 9.88
C ASP A 592 -11.13 48.40 10.96
N VAL A 593 -12.20 48.29 11.75
CA VAL A 593 -12.47 49.20 12.89
C VAL A 593 -11.73 48.77 14.17
N VAL A 594 -11.29 47.52 14.28
CA VAL A 594 -10.57 47.00 15.47
C VAL A 594 -9.04 47.13 15.34
N ALA A 595 -8.50 47.40 14.14
CA ALA A 595 -7.08 47.70 13.93
C ALA A 595 -6.68 49.17 14.23
N GLY A 596 -7.61 49.96 14.77
CA GLY A 596 -7.46 51.41 14.94
C GLY A 596 -7.72 51.94 16.35
N VAL A 597 -7.45 51.18 17.42
CA VAL A 597 -7.32 51.74 18.79
C VAL A 597 -6.25 50.94 19.56
N SER A 598 -5.10 51.58 19.75
CA SER A 598 -3.99 51.38 20.71
C SER A 598 -3.66 49.97 21.23
#